data_AF-A0ABC8UU45-F1
#
_entry.id   AF-A0ABC8UU45-F1
#
_cell.length_a   1.000
_cell.length_b   1.000
_cell.length_c   1.000
_cell.angle_alpha   90.00
_cell.angle_beta   90.00
_cell.angle_gamma   90.00
#
_symmetry.space_group_name_H-M   'P 1'
#
loop_
_entity.id
_entity.type
_entity.pdbx_description
1 polymer ?
#
loop_
_entity_poly.entity_id
_entity_poly.type
_entity_poly.pdbx_seq_one_letter_code
_entity_poly.pdbx_strand_id
1 'polypeptide(L)'
;MAEESGVALVGSDLQVKKAREEEENNGVSVEMEGCNNNISSIIPGWFSEISPMWPGEAHSLKVEKILFQGNSDYQKVLVFQSSTYGKVLVLDGVIQLTERDECSYQEMITHLPLCSIPNPKKVLVIGGGDGGVLREVSRHSSVEQIDICEIDNMVVDVSNNDSSSFLYALGV
;
A
#
# COMPACT_ATOMS: atom_id res chain seq x y z
N MET A 1 -55.72 -26.59 24.04
CA MET A 1 -55.75 -26.18 25.45
C MET A 1 -55.16 -27.29 26.28
N ALA A 2 -53.87 -27.19 26.57
CA ALA A 2 -53.18 -27.95 27.61
C ALA A 2 -52.12 -26.98 28.15
N GLU A 3 -52.21 -26.67 29.44
CA GLU A 3 -51.39 -25.68 30.14
C GLU A 3 -50.03 -26.27 30.53
N GLU A 4 -48.97 -25.49 30.37
CA GLU A 4 -47.63 -25.79 30.86
C GLU A 4 -47.42 -25.24 32.27
N SER A 5 -46.80 -26.08 33.09
CA SER A 5 -46.23 -25.81 34.40
C SER A 5 -44.82 -25.20 34.30
N GLY A 6 -44.42 -24.33 35.23
CA GLY A 6 -43.00 -24.23 35.62
C GLY A 6 -42.44 -22.85 36.02
N VAL A 7 -42.61 -22.51 37.30
CA VAL A 7 -41.68 -21.89 38.27
C VAL A 7 -40.48 -21.05 37.79
N ALA A 8 -40.38 -19.86 38.42
CA ALA A 8 -39.33 -18.85 38.34
C ALA A 8 -38.00 -19.22 39.04
N LEU A 9 -36.90 -18.60 38.61
CA LEU A 9 -35.75 -18.30 39.48
C LEU A 9 -35.14 -16.91 39.18
N VAL A 10 -34.81 -16.24 40.28
CA VAL A 10 -34.30 -14.87 40.48
C VAL A 10 -32.77 -14.81 40.29
N GLY A 11 -32.24 -13.66 39.85
CA GLY A 11 -30.80 -13.36 39.95
C GLY A 11 -30.48 -11.90 39.61
N SER A 12 -29.96 -11.18 40.59
CA SER A 12 -29.53 -9.78 40.60
C SER A 12 -28.35 -9.49 39.66
N ASP A 13 -28.22 -8.23 39.21
CA ASP A 13 -27.16 -7.29 39.63
C ASP A 13 -26.64 -6.31 38.55
N LEU A 14 -26.25 -5.14 39.08
CA LEU A 14 -25.29 -4.14 38.56
C LEU A 14 -25.67 -3.21 37.40
N GLN A 15 -26.00 -1.96 37.76
CA GLN A 15 -25.74 -0.77 36.93
C GLN A 15 -24.25 -0.41 37.03
N VAL A 16 -23.53 -0.42 35.90
CA VAL A 16 -22.17 0.11 35.78
C VAL A 16 -22.20 1.36 34.90
N LYS A 17 -21.84 2.51 35.51
CA LYS A 17 -21.42 3.72 34.81
C LYS A 17 -19.99 3.53 34.26
N LYS A 18 -19.72 4.00 33.05
CA LYS A 18 -18.37 4.48 32.69
C LYS A 18 -18.46 5.67 31.74
N ALA A 19 -17.65 6.68 32.03
CA ALA A 19 -17.55 7.97 31.37
C ALA A 19 -16.34 8.03 30.42
N ARG A 20 -16.31 9.09 29.59
CA ARG A 20 -15.18 9.68 28.83
C ARG A 20 -14.70 8.88 27.61
N GLU A 21 -14.27 9.47 26.49
CA GLU A 21 -13.73 10.81 26.17
C GLU A 21 -14.07 11.16 24.70
N GLU A 22 -14.21 12.46 24.41
CA GLU A 22 -14.25 12.98 23.03
C GLU A 22 -12.83 12.97 22.47
N GLU A 23 -12.58 12.20 21.41
CA GLU A 23 -11.36 12.36 20.60
C GLU A 23 -11.67 13.30 19.43
N GLU A 24 -11.03 14.47 19.44
CA GLU A 24 -10.94 15.38 18.31
C GLU A 24 -10.25 14.68 17.15
N ASN A 25 -11.05 14.19 16.21
CA ASN A 25 -10.56 13.63 14.95
C ASN A 25 -10.22 14.78 14.00
N ASN A 26 -8.95 15.18 13.96
CA ASN A 26 -8.40 16.03 12.89
C ASN A 26 -8.27 15.19 11.60
N GLY A 27 -9.42 14.86 11.00
CA GLY A 27 -9.51 14.25 9.68
C GLY A 27 -9.10 15.27 8.62
N VAL A 28 -7.96 15.04 7.96
CA VAL A 28 -7.60 15.78 6.75
C VAL A 28 -8.46 15.24 5.60
N SER A 29 -9.44 16.02 5.17
CA SER A 29 -10.16 15.80 3.92
C SER A 29 -9.26 16.22 2.76
N VAL A 30 -8.85 15.25 1.93
CA VAL A 30 -8.29 15.54 0.61
C VAL A 30 -9.49 15.76 -0.30
N GLU A 31 -9.88 17.02 -0.47
CA GLU A 31 -10.91 17.41 -1.43
C GLU A 31 -10.32 17.47 -2.84
N MET A 32 -10.84 16.64 -3.74
CA MET A 32 -10.70 16.82 -5.19
C MET A 32 -11.97 17.51 -5.68
N GLU A 33 -11.82 18.73 -6.20
CA GLU A 33 -12.97 19.51 -6.68
C GLU A 33 -13.60 18.90 -7.94
N GLY A 34 -14.92 18.67 -7.86
CA GLY A 34 -15.86 18.91 -8.95
C GLY A 34 -16.63 17.70 -9.53
N CYS A 35 -17.81 17.37 -8.97
CA CYS A 35 -19.05 17.15 -9.75
C CYS A 35 -20.31 17.06 -8.87
N ASN A 36 -21.42 17.65 -9.35
CA ASN A 36 -22.69 17.84 -8.66
C ASN A 36 -23.50 16.53 -8.40
N ASN A 37 -24.04 16.44 -7.18
CA ASN A 37 -25.26 15.74 -6.75
C ASN A 37 -25.68 14.46 -7.50
N ASN A 38 -24.97 13.36 -7.25
CA ASN A 38 -25.50 12.00 -7.20
C ASN A 38 -24.62 11.22 -6.22
N ILE A 39 -25.24 10.47 -5.29
CA ILE A 39 -24.65 9.82 -4.10
C ILE A 39 -23.21 9.34 -4.36
N SER A 40 -22.22 10.12 -3.94
CA SER A 40 -20.82 9.68 -3.93
C SER A 40 -20.62 8.92 -2.62
N SER A 41 -20.64 7.59 -2.69
CA SER A 41 -20.27 6.70 -1.59
C SER A 41 -18.74 6.72 -1.39
N ILE A 42 -18.18 7.90 -1.13
CA ILE A 42 -16.80 8.02 -0.67
C ILE A 42 -16.83 7.68 0.82
N ILE A 43 -16.43 6.46 1.16
CA ILE A 43 -16.27 6.07 2.56
C ILE A 43 -14.99 6.76 3.06
N PRO A 44 -15.06 7.65 4.07
CA PRO A 44 -13.87 8.35 4.56
C PRO A 44 -12.75 7.38 4.95
N GLY A 45 -11.53 7.73 4.59
CA GLY A 45 -10.31 6.95 4.88
C GLY A 45 -10.16 5.68 4.04
N TRP A 46 -10.73 5.63 2.83
CA TRP A 46 -10.40 4.61 1.82
C TRP A 46 -9.71 5.29 0.64
N PHE A 47 -8.67 4.64 0.13
CA PHE A 47 -8.09 4.94 -1.17
C PHE A 47 -8.70 3.97 -2.18
N SER A 48 -9.15 4.48 -3.33
CA SER A 48 -9.72 3.67 -4.41
C SER A 48 -8.94 3.94 -5.69
N GLU A 49 -8.28 2.91 -6.20
CA GLU A 49 -7.59 2.92 -7.48
C GLU A 49 -8.61 2.84 -8.62
N ILE A 50 -8.77 3.94 -9.35
CA ILE A 50 -9.68 4.06 -10.49
C ILE A 50 -8.88 4.63 -11.65
N SER A 51 -8.88 3.94 -12.79
CA SER A 51 -8.17 4.39 -14.00
C SER A 51 -9.01 4.21 -15.25
N PRO A 52 -8.88 5.11 -16.25
CA PRO A 52 -9.43 4.89 -17.58
C PRO A 52 -8.99 3.58 -18.24
N MET A 53 -7.87 2.99 -17.80
CA MET A 53 -7.37 1.71 -18.30
C MET A 53 -8.22 0.50 -17.88
N TRP A 54 -9.01 0.60 -16.79
CA TRP A 54 -9.91 -0.45 -16.29
C TRP A 54 -11.29 0.14 -15.95
N PRO A 55 -12.11 0.47 -16.97
CA PRO A 55 -13.39 1.12 -16.75
C PRO A 55 -14.40 0.19 -16.07
N GLY A 56 -15.07 0.69 -15.01
CA GLY A 56 -16.15 -0.03 -14.32
C GLY A 56 -15.72 -0.89 -13.14
N GLU A 57 -14.42 -0.90 -12.82
CA GLU A 57 -13.85 -1.63 -11.68
C GLU A 57 -12.88 -0.74 -10.88
N ALA A 58 -12.67 -1.08 -9.61
CA ALA A 58 -11.75 -0.38 -8.72
C ALA A 58 -11.26 -1.30 -7.61
N HIS A 59 -10.00 -1.15 -7.21
CA HIS A 59 -9.46 -1.78 -6.01
C HIS A 59 -9.35 -0.73 -4.90
N SER A 60 -9.88 -1.05 -3.71
CA SER A 60 -9.91 -0.10 -2.60
C SER A 60 -9.18 -0.63 -1.38
N LEU A 61 -8.31 0.19 -0.80
CA LEU A 61 -7.56 -0.10 0.43
C LEU A 61 -7.94 0.89 1.52
N LYS A 62 -8.19 0.38 2.73
CA LYS A 62 -8.41 1.23 3.90
C LYS A 62 -7.09 1.90 4.28
N VAL A 63 -7.12 3.23 4.38
CA VAL A 63 -5.97 4.06 4.75
C VAL A 63 -5.99 4.28 6.25
N GLU A 64 -4.88 3.98 6.91
CA GLU A 64 -4.65 4.32 8.32
C GLU A 64 -4.00 5.70 8.45
N LYS A 65 -2.96 5.94 7.64
CA LYS A 65 -2.17 7.18 7.72
C LYS A 65 -1.49 7.48 6.39
N ILE A 66 -1.57 8.73 5.94
CA ILE A 66 -0.73 9.23 4.84
C ILE A 66 0.69 9.46 5.38
N LEU A 67 1.68 8.85 4.74
CA LEU A 67 3.09 8.94 5.13
C LEU A 67 3.82 10.02 4.33
N PHE A 68 3.50 10.12 3.03
CA PHE A 68 4.05 11.12 2.13
C PHE A 68 3.06 11.42 1.01
N GLN A 69 2.98 12.68 0.59
CA GLN A 69 2.26 13.07 -0.63
C GLN A 69 3.01 14.23 -1.29
N GLY A 70 3.30 14.09 -2.57
CA GLY A 70 4.06 15.08 -3.34
C GLY A 70 3.76 15.00 -4.82
N ASN A 71 4.24 15.98 -5.57
CA ASN A 71 4.26 15.95 -7.02
C ASN A 71 5.70 16.19 -7.44
N SER A 72 6.28 15.28 -8.21
CA SER A 72 7.57 15.48 -8.87
C SER A 72 7.37 16.20 -10.21
N ASP A 73 8.47 16.40 -10.95
CA ASP A 73 8.40 16.91 -12.32
C ASP A 73 7.73 15.90 -13.29
N TYR A 74 7.56 14.64 -12.86
CA TYR A 74 7.07 13.55 -13.69
C TYR A 74 5.65 13.12 -13.33
N GLN A 75 5.32 13.03 -12.04
CA GLN A 75 4.11 12.37 -11.57
C GLN A 75 3.72 12.76 -10.14
N LYS A 76 2.50 12.40 -9.75
CA LYS A 76 2.04 12.48 -8.36
C LYS A 76 2.53 11.26 -7.59
N VAL A 77 3.16 11.48 -6.44
CA VAL A 77 3.68 10.43 -5.56
C VAL A 77 2.91 10.44 -4.26
N LEU A 78 2.36 9.29 -3.88
CA LEU A 78 1.64 9.09 -2.63
C LEU A 78 2.16 7.82 -1.95
N VAL A 79 2.47 7.93 -0.66
CA VAL A 79 2.74 6.78 0.20
C VAL A 79 1.84 6.83 1.41
N PHE A 80 1.18 5.72 1.71
CA PHE A 80 0.32 5.60 2.88
C PHE A 80 0.45 4.24 3.54
N GLN A 81 0.18 4.22 4.85
CA GLN A 81 -0.03 3.00 5.63
C GLN A 81 -1.45 2.52 5.39
N SER A 82 -1.61 1.32 4.85
CA SER A 82 -2.90 0.64 4.75
C SER A 82 -3.16 -0.22 5.99
N SER A 83 -4.44 -0.52 6.25
CA SER A 83 -4.83 -1.34 7.40
C SER A 83 -4.44 -2.81 7.31
N THR A 84 -4.26 -3.34 6.10
CA THR A 84 -4.08 -4.79 5.91
C THR A 84 -3.02 -5.18 4.88
N TYR A 85 -2.45 -4.23 4.14
CA TYR A 85 -1.45 -4.47 3.08
C TYR A 85 -0.09 -3.83 3.40
N GLY A 86 0.09 -3.26 4.59
CA GLY A 86 1.31 -2.54 4.95
C GLY A 86 1.37 -1.16 4.28
N LYS A 87 2.58 -0.67 4.03
CA LYS A 87 2.80 0.54 3.24
C LYS A 87 2.47 0.30 1.77
N VAL A 88 1.96 1.34 1.12
CA VAL A 88 1.52 1.33 -0.27
C VAL A 88 2.14 2.52 -0.98
N LEU A 89 2.80 2.28 -2.11
CA LEU A 89 3.27 3.30 -3.03
C LEU A 89 2.29 3.45 -4.18
N VAL A 90 1.88 4.69 -4.45
CA VAL A 90 0.96 5.07 -5.51
C VAL A 90 1.59 6.15 -6.37
N LEU A 91 1.57 5.95 -7.68
CA LEU A 91 2.03 6.92 -8.68
C LEU A 91 0.85 7.27 -9.59
N ASP A 92 0.54 8.56 -9.73
CA ASP A 92 -0.59 9.07 -10.53
C ASP A 92 -1.94 8.39 -10.25
N GLY A 93 -2.16 7.96 -9.00
CA GLY A 93 -3.39 7.27 -8.58
C GLY A 93 -3.42 5.77 -8.84
N VAL A 94 -2.33 5.20 -9.36
CA VAL A 94 -2.16 3.76 -9.60
C VAL A 94 -1.23 3.15 -8.55
N ILE A 95 -1.68 2.08 -7.91
CA ILE A 95 -0.89 1.31 -6.93
C ILE A 95 0.27 0.65 -7.67
N GLN A 96 1.49 0.99 -7.27
CA GLN A 96 2.70 0.38 -7.83
C GLN A 96 3.09 -0.87 -7.06
N LEU A 97 2.97 -0.84 -5.74
CA LEU A 97 3.28 -1.98 -4.86
C LEU A 97 2.62 -1.82 -3.50
N THR A 98 2.52 -2.95 -2.81
CA THR A 98 2.24 -3.02 -1.37
C THR A 98 3.26 -3.93 -0.69
N GLU A 99 3.61 -3.67 0.57
CA GLU A 99 4.53 -4.54 1.32
C GLU A 99 4.04 -6.00 1.40
N ARG A 100 2.71 -6.21 1.38
CA ARG A 100 2.12 -7.53 1.58
C ARG A 100 2.27 -8.45 0.37
N ASP A 101 2.27 -7.92 -0.85
CA ASP A 101 2.24 -8.72 -2.08
C ASP A 101 3.30 -8.35 -3.12
N GLU A 102 4.18 -7.39 -2.84
CA GLU A 102 5.28 -7.00 -3.73
C GLU A 102 6.15 -8.18 -4.18
N CYS A 103 6.33 -9.19 -3.32
CA CYS A 103 7.15 -10.36 -3.60
C CYS A 103 6.66 -11.10 -4.85
N SER A 104 5.33 -11.18 -5.07
CA SER A 104 4.78 -11.91 -6.21
C SER A 104 5.19 -11.25 -7.54
N TYR A 105 5.21 -9.91 -7.58
CA TYR A 105 5.66 -9.17 -8.76
C TYR A 105 7.19 -9.20 -8.88
N GLN A 106 7.90 -8.80 -7.82
CA GLN A 106 9.35 -8.63 -7.82
C GLN A 106 10.10 -9.95 -8.08
N GLU A 107 9.69 -11.05 -7.43
CA GLU A 107 10.29 -12.36 -7.65
C GLU A 107 10.04 -12.85 -9.08
N MET A 108 8.82 -12.70 -9.59
CA MET A 108 8.46 -13.22 -10.91
C MET A 108 9.14 -12.45 -12.04
N ILE A 109 9.12 -11.11 -11.98
CA ILE A 109 9.76 -10.29 -13.03
C ILE A 109 11.29 -10.47 -13.04
N THR A 110 11.88 -10.83 -11.90
CA THR A 110 13.32 -11.03 -11.75
C THR A 110 13.76 -12.46 -12.07
N HIS A 111 13.17 -13.45 -11.41
CA HIS A 111 13.66 -14.83 -11.47
C HIS A 111 13.26 -15.55 -12.75
N LEU A 112 12.12 -15.22 -13.36
CA LEU A 112 11.76 -15.81 -14.65
C LEU A 112 12.88 -15.64 -15.71
N PRO A 113 13.37 -14.41 -16.00
CA PRO A 113 14.45 -14.24 -16.97
C PRO A 113 15.80 -14.75 -16.43
N LEU A 114 16.17 -14.45 -15.19
CA LEU A 114 17.51 -14.75 -14.68
C LEU A 114 17.76 -16.26 -14.43
N CYS A 115 16.73 -17.02 -14.08
CA CYS A 115 16.83 -18.48 -13.97
C CYS A 115 16.80 -19.20 -15.33
N SER A 116 16.48 -18.48 -16.43
CA SER A 116 16.39 -19.04 -17.77
C SER A 116 17.69 -18.92 -18.59
N ILE A 117 18.72 -18.30 -18.01
CA ILE A 117 20.03 -18.11 -18.65
C ILE A 117 21.17 -18.54 -17.71
N PRO A 118 22.26 -19.12 -18.22
CA PRO A 118 23.38 -19.52 -17.37
C PRO A 118 24.21 -18.31 -16.95
N ASN A 119 24.48 -18.19 -15.65
CA ASN A 119 25.42 -17.22 -15.05
C ASN A 119 25.22 -15.76 -15.54
N PRO A 120 24.05 -15.14 -15.33
CA PRO A 120 23.87 -13.72 -15.64
C PRO A 120 24.89 -12.87 -14.88
N LYS A 121 25.58 -11.96 -15.59
CA LYS A 121 26.66 -11.11 -15.02
C LYS A 121 26.30 -9.64 -14.95
N LYS A 122 25.66 -9.11 -15.99
CA LYS A 122 25.28 -7.69 -16.09
C LYS A 122 23.78 -7.59 -16.31
N VAL A 123 23.12 -6.85 -15.45
CA VAL A 123 21.66 -6.70 -15.45
C VAL A 123 21.32 -5.21 -15.50
N LEU A 124 20.43 -4.83 -16.42
CA LEU A 124 19.85 -3.49 -16.49
C LEU A 124 18.40 -3.56 -16.00
N VAL A 125 18.06 -2.74 -15.01
CA VAL A 125 16.70 -2.56 -14.49
C VAL A 125 16.22 -1.17 -14.89
N ILE A 126 15.10 -1.09 -15.59
CA ILE A 126 14.47 0.17 -16.01
C ILE A 126 13.17 0.31 -15.23
N GLY A 127 13.07 1.36 -14.41
CA GLY A 127 12.02 1.45 -13.39
C GLY A 127 12.32 0.49 -12.24
N GLY A 128 12.57 1.05 -11.06
CA GLY A 128 12.96 0.25 -9.89
C GLY A 128 13.19 1.10 -8.64
N GLY A 129 12.55 2.28 -8.59
CA GLY A 129 12.76 3.26 -7.53
C GLY A 129 12.42 2.76 -6.12
N ASP A 130 11.68 1.66 -5.97
CA ASP A 130 11.42 0.98 -4.70
C ASP A 130 12.56 0.07 -4.24
N GLY A 131 13.41 -0.37 -5.17
CA GLY A 131 14.56 -1.22 -4.92
C GLY A 131 14.25 -2.71 -4.73
N GLY A 132 12.98 -3.14 -4.73
CA GLY A 132 12.64 -4.54 -4.51
C GLY A 132 13.10 -5.47 -5.63
N VAL A 133 13.01 -5.04 -6.89
CA VAL A 133 13.60 -5.80 -8.02
C VAL A 133 15.12 -5.93 -7.88
N LEU A 134 15.82 -4.87 -7.44
CA LEU A 134 17.26 -4.91 -7.22
C LEU A 134 17.64 -5.92 -6.13
N ARG A 135 16.83 -5.98 -5.06
CA ARG A 135 16.95 -6.99 -3.99
C ARG A 135 16.95 -8.40 -4.57
N GLU A 136 16.00 -8.70 -5.44
CA GLU A 136 15.85 -10.03 -6.02
C GLU A 136 16.96 -10.35 -7.03
N VAL A 137 17.42 -9.37 -7.82
CA VAL A 137 18.56 -9.55 -8.73
C VAL A 137 19.82 -9.88 -7.95
N SER A 138 20.04 -9.21 -6.80
CA SER A 138 21.22 -9.41 -5.94
C SER A 138 21.35 -10.82 -5.36
N ARG A 139 20.28 -11.62 -5.37
CA ARG A 139 20.32 -13.03 -4.92
C ARG A 139 21.08 -13.94 -5.87
N HIS A 140 21.29 -13.54 -7.12
CA HIS A 140 22.04 -14.30 -8.12
C HIS A 140 23.54 -14.05 -7.98
N SER A 141 24.25 -14.98 -7.35
CA SER A 141 25.69 -14.83 -7.05
C SER A 141 26.61 -14.68 -8.27
N SER A 142 26.14 -14.98 -9.48
CA SER A 142 26.88 -14.73 -10.71
C SER A 142 26.82 -13.27 -11.18
N VAL A 143 25.89 -12.47 -10.65
CA VAL A 143 25.71 -11.07 -11.04
C VAL A 143 26.86 -10.24 -10.48
N GLU A 144 27.53 -9.53 -11.37
CA GLU A 144 28.70 -8.70 -11.10
C GLU A 144 28.35 -7.20 -11.13
N GLN A 145 27.33 -6.80 -11.91
CA GLN A 145 26.90 -5.42 -12.07
C GLN A 145 25.38 -5.32 -12.28
N ILE A 146 24.74 -4.41 -11.56
CA ILE A 146 23.33 -4.04 -11.72
C ILE A 146 23.27 -2.55 -12.04
N ASP A 147 22.86 -2.20 -13.25
CA ASP A 147 22.58 -0.83 -13.64
C ASP A 147 21.09 -0.55 -13.43
N ILE A 148 20.74 0.50 -12.69
CA ILE A 148 19.36 0.97 -12.54
C ILE A 148 19.17 2.30 -13.26
N CYS A 149 18.08 2.42 -14.00
CA CYS A 149 17.63 3.67 -14.59
C CYS A 149 16.25 4.01 -14.01
N GLU A 150 16.24 4.89 -13.02
CA GLU A 150 15.04 5.54 -12.48
C GLU A 150 15.09 7.02 -12.84
N ILE A 151 14.01 7.53 -13.41
CA ILE A 151 13.96 8.92 -13.91
C ILE A 151 13.52 9.88 -12.80
N ASP A 152 12.72 9.38 -11.85
CA ASP A 152 12.12 10.19 -10.81
C ASP A 152 12.82 10.00 -9.46
N ASN A 153 13.72 10.93 -9.14
CA ASN A 153 14.43 10.93 -7.86
C ASN A 153 13.49 10.96 -6.65
N MET A 154 12.29 11.55 -6.77
CA MET A 154 11.34 11.56 -5.65
C MET A 154 10.88 10.14 -5.30
N VAL A 155 10.75 9.25 -6.28
CA VAL A 155 10.36 7.85 -6.04
C VAL A 155 11.47 7.13 -5.28
N VAL A 156 12.74 7.36 -5.65
CA VAL A 156 13.91 6.82 -4.95
C VAL A 156 13.97 7.33 -3.50
N ASP A 157 13.88 8.64 -3.31
CA ASP A 157 14.00 9.28 -1.99
C ASP A 157 12.90 8.82 -1.03
N VAL A 158 11.67 8.70 -1.52
CA VAL A 158 10.53 8.27 -0.72
C VAL A 158 10.66 6.79 -0.35
N SER A 159 11.15 5.95 -1.26
CA SER A 159 11.35 4.52 -1.03
C SER A 159 12.54 4.22 -0.11
N ASN A 160 13.56 5.08 -0.11
CA ASN A 160 14.72 4.99 0.77
C ASN A 160 14.38 5.17 2.26
N ASN A 161 13.28 5.84 2.58
CA ASN A 161 12.79 5.95 3.95
C ASN A 161 12.13 4.65 4.45
N ASP A 162 12.09 3.61 3.62
CA ASP A 162 11.64 2.28 3.99
C ASP A 162 12.79 1.32 4.29
N SER A 163 12.85 0.84 5.53
CA SER A 163 13.85 -0.11 6.03
C SER A 163 13.90 -1.44 5.27
N SER A 164 12.84 -1.76 4.52
CA SER A 164 12.73 -2.99 3.71
C SER A 164 13.36 -2.87 2.33
N SER A 165 13.70 -1.66 1.88
CA SER A 165 14.26 -1.40 0.55
C SER A 165 15.74 -1.83 0.45
N PHE A 166 16.13 -2.36 -0.71
CA PHE A 166 17.55 -2.65 -1.01
C PHE A 166 18.39 -1.37 -1.14
N LEU A 167 17.75 -0.27 -1.54
CA LEU A 167 18.41 1.03 -1.68
C LEU A 167 18.92 1.54 -0.32
N TYR A 168 18.15 1.33 0.77
CA TYR A 168 18.62 1.60 2.13
C TYR A 168 19.87 0.79 2.49
N ALA A 169 19.95 -0.49 2.09
CA ALA A 169 21.10 -1.35 2.38
C ALA A 169 22.38 -0.95 1.63
N LEU A 170 22.24 -0.22 0.51
CA LEU A 170 23.37 0.30 -0.28
C LEU A 170 23.79 1.73 0.12
N GLY A 171 23.04 2.42 0.98
CA GLY A 171 23.37 3.76 1.46
C GLY A 171 23.37 4.82 0.36
N VAL A 172 22.52 4.64 -0.66
CA VAL A 172 22.26 5.63 -1.72
C VAL A 172 21.18 6.60 -1.28
#